data_AF-A0A327M992-F1
#
_entry.id   AF-A0A327M992-F1
#
_cell.length_a   1.000
_cell.length_b   1.000
_cell.length_c   1.000
_cell.angle_alpha   90.00
_cell.angle_beta   90.00
_cell.angle_gamma   90.00
#
_symmetry.space_group_name_H-M   'P 1'
#
loop_
_entity.id
_entity.type
_entity.pdbx_description
1 polymer ?
#
loop_
_entity_poly.entity_id
_entity_poly.type
_entity_poly.pdbx_seq_one_letter_code
_entity_poly.pdbx_strand_id
1 'polypeptide(L)' 'MRVRHPERPDWGEGQVQSVIGNRITVNFQHAGKLLINAALVELKVVEADD' A
#
# COMPACT_ATOMS: atom_id res chain seq x y z
N MET A 1 5.16 -8.76 0.91
CA MET A 1 3.75 -8.36 0.66
C MET A 1 3.65 -7.14 -0.27
N ARG A 2 2.99 -7.30 -1.42
CA ARG A 2 2.65 -6.23 -2.39
C ARG A 2 1.16 -5.90 -2.38
N VAL A 3 0.83 -4.64 -2.64
CA VAL A 3 -0.52 -4.09 -2.57
C VAL A 3 -0.83 -3.10 -3.70
N ARG A 4 -2.11 -2.82 -3.93
CA ARG A 4 -2.59 -1.71 -4.78
C ARG A 4 -3.57 -0.84 -4.03
N HIS A 5 -3.53 0.47 -4.28
CA HIS A 5 -4.52 1.42 -3.77
C HIS A 5 -5.77 1.40 -4.68
N PRO A 6 -6.97 1.10 -4.15
CA PRO A 6 -8.17 0.91 -4.98
C PRO A 6 -8.58 2.18 -5.74
N GLU A 7 -8.43 3.35 -5.12
CA GLU A 7 -8.83 4.64 -5.70
C GLU A 7 -7.70 5.35 -6.48
N ARG A 8 -6.49 4.77 -6.52
CA ARG A 8 -5.30 5.38 -7.15
C ARG A 8 -4.57 4.35 -8.02
N PRO A 9 -5.22 3.86 -9.10
CA PRO A 9 -4.62 2.88 -9.99
C PRO A 9 -3.35 3.41 -10.69
N ASP A 10 -3.24 4.73 -10.85
CA ASP A 10 -2.11 5.45 -11.43
C ASP A 10 -0.82 5.34 -10.59
N TRP A 11 -0.91 5.04 -9.30
CA TRP A 11 0.25 4.88 -8.43
C TRP A 11 1.03 3.57 -8.70
N GLY A 12 0.41 2.62 -9.39
CA GLY A 12 0.97 1.30 -9.65
C GLY A 12 0.93 0.38 -8.43
N GLU A 13 1.71 -0.70 -8.48
CA GLU A 13 1.88 -1.59 -7.33
C GLU A 13 2.75 -0.93 -6.26
N GLY A 14 2.43 -1.24 -5.00
CA GLY A 14 3.16 -0.78 -3.84
C GLY A 14 3.73 -1.94 -3.03
N GLN A 15 4.91 -1.74 -2.48
CA GLN A 15 5.50 -2.65 -1.49
C GLN A 15 5.26 -2.08 -0.09
N VAL A 16 4.68 -2.89 0.80
CA VAL A 16 4.56 -2.51 2.22
C VAL A 16 5.95 -2.52 2.87
N GLN A 17 6.33 -1.40 3.49
CA GLN A 17 7.61 -1.25 4.19
C GLN A 17 7.47 -1.35 5.71
N SER A 18 6.37 -0.86 6.27
CA SER A 18 6.10 -0.95 7.71
C SER A 18 4.61 -0.81 8.00
N VAL A 19 4.20 -1.35 9.15
CA VAL A 19 2.83 -1.26 9.67
C VAL A 19 2.91 -0.83 11.14
N ILE A 20 2.26 0.28 11.48
CA ILE A 20 2.18 0.79 12.85
C ILE A 20 0.72 1.10 13.16
N GLY A 21 0.05 0.20 13.87
CA GLY A 21 -1.39 0.24 14.05
C GLY A 21 -2.09 0.28 12.68
N ASN A 22 -2.95 1.28 12.48
CA ASN A 22 -3.69 1.47 11.22
C ASN A 22 -2.90 2.25 10.16
N ARG A 23 -1.63 2.61 10.41
CA ARG A 23 -0.81 3.38 9.46
C ARG A 23 0.17 2.46 8.77
N ILE A 24 0.06 2.36 7.46
CA ILE A 24 0.87 1.49 6.61
C ILE A 24 1.76 2.36 5.73
N THR A 25 3.08 2.19 5.82
CA THR A 25 4.00 2.84 4.88
C THR A 25 4.14 1.95 3.66
N VAL A 26 3.81 2.46 2.48
CA VAL A 26 3.89 1.75 1.21
C VAL A 26 4.76 2.55 0.25
N ASN A 27 5.68 1.89 -0.45
CA ASN A 27 6.42 2.48 -1.55
C ASN A 27 5.79 2.06 -2.87
N PHE A 28 5.09 2.97 -3.54
CA PHE A 28 4.42 2.78 -4.82
C PHE A 28 5.35 3.07 -6.00
N GLN A 29 5.20 2.30 -7.08
CA GLN A 29 6.03 2.40 -8.29
C GLN A 29 6.04 3.80 -8.91
N HIS A 30 4.90 4.51 -8.90
CA HIS A 30 4.76 5.80 -9.60
C HIS A 30 4.47 6.98 -8.68
N ALA A 31 4.16 6.73 -7.40
CA ALA A 31 3.88 7.77 -6.41
C ALA A 31 4.91 7.84 -5.27
N GLY A 32 5.91 6.95 -5.28
CA GLY A 32 6.94 6.87 -4.26
C GLY A 32 6.37 6.43 -2.90
N LYS A 33 7.03 6.86 -1.83
CA LYS A 33 6.69 6.45 -0.46
C LYS A 33 5.54 7.27 0.09
N LEU A 34 4.46 6.59 0.45
CA LEU A 34 3.26 7.19 1.03
C LEU A 34 2.83 6.44 2.29
N LEU A 35 2.23 7.20 3.21
CA LEU A 35 1.61 6.66 4.41
C LEU A 35 0.10 6.52 4.18
N ILE A 36 -0.41 5.30 4.27
CA ILE A 36 -1.80 4.96 4.07
C ILE A 36 -2.47 4.69 5.42
N ASN A 37 -3.69 5.19 5.60
CA ASN A 37 -4.50 4.87 6.77
C ASN A 37 -5.46 3.71 6.43
N ALA A 38 -5.13 2.52 6.92
CA ALA A 38 -5.89 1.29 6.71
C ALA A 38 -7.28 1.30 7.36
N ALA A 39 -7.56 2.24 8.28
CA ALA A 39 -8.90 2.42 8.83
C ALA A 39 -9.86 3.14 7.85
N LEU A 40 -9.32 3.78 6.82
CA LEU A 40 -10.10 4.54 5.83
C LEU A 40 -10.03 3.90 4.45
N VAL A 41 -8.90 3.26 4.11
CA VAL A 41 -8.67 2.66 2.80
C VAL A 41 -8.19 1.22 2.98
N GLU A 42 -8.93 0.28 2.42
CA GLU A 42 -8.52 -1.12 2.35
C GLU A 42 -7.62 -1.33 1.10
N LEU A 43 -6.34 -1.62 1.32
CA LEU A 43 -5.40 -1.91 0.26
C LEU A 43 -5.64 -3.33 -0.28
N LYS A 44 -5.63 -3.47 -1.62
CA LYS A 44 -5.78 -4.79 -2.26
C LYS A 44 -4.45 -5.52 -2.27
N VAL A 45 -4.36 -6.66 -1.62
CA VAL A 45 -3.17 -7.54 -1.68
C VAL A 45 -3.04 -8.11 -3.09
N VAL A 46 -1.85 -7.96 -3.68
CA VAL A 46 -1.51 -8.53 -5.00
C VAL A 46 -0.63 -9.76 -4.85
N GLU A 47 0.27 -9.74 -3.86
CA GLU A 47 1.20 -10.82 -3.56
C GLU A 47 1.42 -10.84 -2.04
N ALA A 48 1.08 -11.96 -1.40
CA ALA A 48 1.43 -12.18 0.01
C ALA A 48 2.91 -12.59 0.10
N ASP A 49 3.56 -12.23 1.21
CA ASP A 49 4.82 -12.92 1.57
C ASP A 49 4.46 -14.35 1.99
N ASP A 50 5.25 -15.34 1.57
CA ASP A 50 5.14 -16.74 2.03
C ASP A 50 5.59 -16.87 3.49
#